data_AF-A0AAD5ITA3-F1
#
_entry.id   AF-A0AAD5ITA3-F1
#
_cell.length_a   1.000
_cell.length_b   1.000
_cell.length_c   1.000
_cell.angle_alpha   90.00
_cell.angle_beta   90.00
_cell.angle_gamma   90.00
#
_symmetry.space_group_name_H-M   'P 1'
#
loop_
_entity.id
_entity.type
_entity.pdbx_description
1 polymer ?
#
loop_
_entity_poly.entity_id
_entity_poly.type
_entity_poly.pdbx_seq_one_letter_code
_entity_poly.pdbx_strand_id
1 'polypeptide(L)'
;METEKNSEELLRGQAEIWQHMLSLVNSMALKCAVELRIADIIHSHGGAPITLSQIASCIDDSPYPDIPYLARIMRLLVRKNIFTVHHPLSDSSSSESTLYGLNHVSRWLLHGSDLSLTPMILMENHPWVVAPWHCLSTCVKEGGTSAFEKAHGRDAWDFASQNPEFNNSVK
;
A
#
# COMPACT_ATOMS: atom_id res chain seq x y z
N MET A 1 40.90 -9.36 -1.96
CA MET A 1 40.60 -7.93 -2.11
C MET A 1 39.82 -7.62 -3.39
N GLU A 2 40.33 -7.86 -4.61
CA GLU A 2 39.59 -7.55 -5.85
C GLU A 2 38.40 -8.50 -6.12
N THR A 3 38.56 -9.79 -5.81
CA THR A 3 37.50 -10.80 -5.85
C THR A 3 36.41 -10.57 -4.80
N GLU A 4 36.80 -10.07 -3.62
CA GLU A 4 35.87 -9.73 -2.53
C GLU A 4 35.08 -8.46 -2.87
N LYS A 5 35.73 -7.44 -3.42
CA LYS A 5 35.08 -6.22 -3.93
C LYS A 5 34.06 -6.53 -5.04
N ASN A 6 34.41 -7.43 -5.96
CA ASN A 6 33.49 -7.90 -7.01
C ASN A 6 32.28 -8.65 -6.41
N SER A 7 32.48 -9.47 -5.37
CA SER A 7 31.41 -10.15 -4.65
C SER A 7 30.45 -9.17 -3.93
N GLU A 8 30.98 -8.11 -3.30
CA GLU A 8 30.18 -7.08 -2.64
C GLU A 8 29.32 -6.29 -3.65
N GLU A 9 29.89 -5.92 -4.79
CA GLU A 9 29.16 -5.21 -5.85
C GLU A 9 28.01 -6.05 -6.43
N LEU A 10 28.22 -7.36 -6.62
CA LEU A 10 27.18 -8.29 -7.05
C LEU A 10 26.03 -8.39 -6.04
N LEU A 11 26.35 -8.54 -4.75
CA LEU A 11 25.33 -8.60 -3.69
C LEU A 11 24.54 -7.30 -3.57
N ARG A 12 25.22 -6.15 -3.69
CA ARG A 12 24.55 -4.84 -3.72
C ARG A 12 23.58 -4.74 -4.90
N GLY A 13 24.02 -5.12 -6.10
CA GLY A 13 23.17 -5.14 -7.29
C GLY A 13 21.93 -6.04 -7.12
N GLN A 14 22.09 -7.22 -6.51
CA GLN A 14 20.97 -8.12 -6.22
C GLN A 14 19.97 -7.48 -5.23
N ALA A 15 20.46 -6.87 -4.16
CA ALA A 15 19.62 -6.20 -3.17
C ALA A 15 18.83 -5.04 -3.79
N GLU A 16 19.45 -4.23 -4.66
CA GLU A 16 18.80 -3.12 -5.36
C GLU A 16 17.66 -3.63 -6.28
N ILE A 17 17.91 -4.68 -7.07
CA ILE A 17 16.87 -5.29 -7.92
C ILE A 17 15.72 -5.84 -7.09
N TRP A 18 15.99 -6.49 -5.95
CA TRP A 18 14.93 -6.95 -5.05
C TRP A 18 14.11 -5.81 -4.47
N GLN A 19 14.71 -4.67 -4.15
CA GLN A 19 13.96 -3.50 -3.66
C GLN A 19 12.97 -2.99 -4.72
N HIS A 20 13.39 -2.93 -5.99
CA HIS A 20 12.50 -2.53 -7.08
C HIS A 20 11.41 -3.57 -7.35
N MET A 21 11.78 -4.87 -7.40
CA MET A 21 10.83 -5.96 -7.60
C MET A 21 9.74 -6.00 -6.52
N LEU A 22 10.13 -5.79 -5.26
CA LEU A 22 9.22 -5.82 -4.11
C LEU A 22 8.55 -4.46 -3.84
N SER A 23 8.82 -3.43 -4.65
CA SER A 23 8.22 -2.11 -4.48
C SER A 23 6.68 -2.16 -4.57
N LEU A 24 6.15 -2.97 -5.49
CA LEU A 24 4.71 -3.21 -5.67
C LEU A 24 4.05 -3.74 -4.41
N VAL A 25 4.74 -4.60 -3.65
CA VAL A 25 4.22 -5.15 -2.38
C VAL A 25 3.98 -4.04 -1.37
N ASN A 26 4.81 -2.98 -1.37
CA ASN A 26 4.61 -1.83 -0.50
C ASN A 26 3.34 -1.06 -0.88
N SER A 27 3.09 -0.86 -2.19
CA SER A 27 1.87 -0.22 -2.68
C SER A 27 0.63 -1.04 -2.34
N MET A 28 0.68 -2.37 -2.49
CA MET A 28 -0.43 -3.25 -2.12
C MET A 28 -0.69 -3.26 -0.60
N ALA A 29 0.36 -3.24 0.22
CA ALA A 29 0.20 -3.13 1.66
C ALA A 29 -0.42 -1.78 2.08
N LEU A 30 -0.06 -0.70 1.39
CA LEU A 30 -0.66 0.61 1.60
C LEU A 30 -2.14 0.63 1.20
N LYS A 31 -2.47 0.07 0.03
CA LYS A 31 -3.86 -0.13 -0.40
C LYS A 31 -4.66 -0.91 0.63
N CYS A 32 -4.12 -2.01 1.14
CA CYS A 32 -4.76 -2.81 2.18
C CYS A 32 -5.05 -1.99 3.45
N ALA A 33 -4.12 -1.14 3.89
CA ALA A 33 -4.35 -0.29 5.06
C ALA A 33 -5.46 0.75 4.83
N VAL A 34 -5.61 1.22 3.60
CA VAL A 34 -6.70 2.11 3.17
C VAL A 34 -8.02 1.37 3.14
N GLU A 35 -8.09 0.21 2.49
CA GLU A 35 -9.31 -0.62 2.39
C GLU A 35 -9.82 -1.06 3.77
N LEU A 36 -8.90 -1.41 4.68
CA LEU A 36 -9.22 -1.78 6.07
C LEU A 36 -9.42 -0.56 6.99
N ARG A 37 -9.34 0.67 6.46
CA ARG A 37 -9.53 1.92 7.21
C ARG A 37 -8.68 2.03 8.47
N ILE A 38 -7.46 1.48 8.45
CA ILE A 38 -6.60 1.38 9.63
C ILE A 38 -6.31 2.75 10.23
N ALA A 39 -6.04 3.75 9.38
CA ALA A 39 -5.76 5.10 9.84
C ALA A 39 -6.96 5.72 10.57
N ASP A 40 -8.17 5.53 10.05
CA ASP A 40 -9.41 6.00 10.67
C ASP A 40 -9.68 5.29 12.00
N ILE A 41 -9.44 3.98 12.07
CA ILE A 41 -9.59 3.18 13.29
C ILE A 41 -8.64 3.69 14.39
N ILE A 42 -7.37 3.96 14.08
CA ILE A 42 -6.45 4.53 15.06
C ILE A 42 -6.89 5.96 15.43
N HIS A 43 -7.35 6.75 14.46
CA HIS A 43 -7.78 8.13 14.71
C HIS A 43 -9.01 8.22 15.63
N SER A 44 -9.98 7.31 15.47
CA SER A 44 -11.21 7.27 16.27
C SER A 44 -10.96 7.03 17.76
N HIS A 45 -9.80 6.48 18.12
CA HIS A 45 -9.33 6.33 19.50
C HIS A 45 -8.64 7.60 20.04
N GLY A 46 -9.08 8.79 19.59
CA GLY A 46 -8.51 10.08 19.99
C GLY A 46 -7.07 10.31 19.51
N GLY A 47 -6.62 9.55 18.51
CA GLY A 47 -5.25 9.57 18.01
C GLY A 47 -4.20 8.95 18.95
N ALA A 48 -4.63 8.30 20.04
CA ALA A 48 -3.76 7.52 20.89
C ALA A 48 -3.31 6.23 20.18
N PRO A 49 -2.06 5.76 20.36
CA PRO A 49 -1.63 4.48 19.83
C PRO A 49 -2.45 3.30 20.40
N ILE A 50 -2.82 2.33 19.57
CA ILE A 50 -3.66 1.18 19.93
C ILE A 50 -3.05 -0.15 19.54
N THR A 51 -3.50 -1.25 20.16
CA THR A 51 -3.00 -2.60 19.88
C THR A 51 -3.52 -3.15 18.55
N LEU A 52 -2.86 -4.19 18.01
CA LEU A 52 -3.37 -4.94 16.84
C LEU A 52 -4.76 -5.53 17.08
N SER A 53 -5.02 -6.03 18.29
CA SER A 53 -6.32 -6.62 18.64
C SER A 53 -7.42 -5.56 18.60
N GLN A 54 -7.14 -4.33 19.07
CA GLN A 54 -8.06 -3.21 18.97
C GLN A 54 -8.32 -2.83 17.50
N ILE A 55 -7.26 -2.73 16.68
CA ILE A 55 -7.42 -2.47 15.23
C ILE A 55 -8.32 -3.54 14.61
N ALA A 56 -7.99 -4.82 14.82
CA ALA A 56 -8.72 -5.95 14.26
C ALA A 56 -10.20 -5.98 14.69
N SER A 57 -10.51 -5.61 15.93
CA SER A 57 -11.88 -5.58 16.46
C SER A 57 -12.76 -4.48 15.87
N CYS A 58 -12.15 -3.45 15.28
CA CYS A 58 -12.85 -2.31 14.66
C CYS A 58 -12.91 -2.40 13.13
N ILE A 59 -12.41 -3.50 12.53
CA ILE A 59 -12.56 -3.72 11.09
C ILE A 59 -14.00 -4.11 10.81
N ASP A 60 -14.70 -3.29 10.03
CA ASP A 60 -16.08 -3.52 9.60
C ASP A 60 -16.21 -4.87 8.87
N ASP A 61 -17.36 -5.54 9.03
CA ASP A 61 -17.71 -6.79 8.33
C ASP A 61 -16.69 -7.94 8.45
N SER A 62 -15.89 -7.97 9.54
CA SER A 62 -14.87 -8.99 9.79
C SER A 62 -15.22 -9.89 10.97
N PRO A 63 -15.95 -11.02 10.75
CA PRO A 63 -16.33 -11.91 11.84
C PRO A 63 -15.14 -12.66 12.45
N TYR A 64 -14.05 -12.86 11.69
CA TYR A 64 -12.84 -13.58 12.12
C TYR A 64 -11.57 -12.93 11.54
N PRO A 65 -11.08 -11.81 12.10
CA PRO A 65 -9.89 -11.14 11.60
C PRO A 65 -8.62 -11.98 11.82
N ASP A 66 -7.80 -12.14 10.78
CA ASP A 66 -6.48 -12.77 10.86
C ASP A 66 -5.44 -11.79 11.43
N ILE A 67 -5.33 -11.78 12.76
CA ILE A 67 -4.40 -10.91 13.50
C ILE A 67 -2.93 -11.17 13.08
N PRO A 68 -2.44 -12.42 12.93
CA PRO A 68 -1.09 -12.68 12.41
C PRO A 68 -0.82 -12.05 11.04
N TYR A 69 -1.78 -12.08 10.13
CA TYR A 69 -1.67 -11.47 8.81
C TYR A 69 -1.65 -9.93 8.91
N LEU A 70 -2.56 -9.34 9.68
CA LEU A 70 -2.58 -7.90 9.97
C LEU A 70 -1.25 -7.44 10.57
N ALA A 71 -0.68 -8.22 11.49
CA ALA A 71 0.61 -7.93 12.10
C ALA A 71 1.75 -7.87 11.05
N ARG A 72 1.72 -8.71 10.01
CA ARG A 72 2.71 -8.66 8.92
C ARG A 72 2.58 -7.40 8.09
N ILE A 73 1.35 -7.00 7.75
CA ILE A 73 1.06 -5.76 7.03
C ILE A 73 1.51 -4.55 7.85
N MET A 74 1.09 -4.44 9.10
CA MET A 74 1.45 -3.33 9.97
C MET A 74 2.97 -3.25 10.20
N ARG A 75 3.66 -4.38 10.37
CA ARG A 75 5.14 -4.38 10.45
C ARG A 75 5.79 -3.83 9.19
N LEU A 76 5.28 -4.17 8.00
CA LEU A 76 5.81 -3.63 6.74
C LEU A 76 5.59 -2.12 6.66
N LEU A 77 4.40 -1.64 6.98
CA LEU A 77 4.04 -0.22 6.91
C LEU A 77 4.82 0.62 7.94
N VAL A 78 5.05 0.09 9.14
CA VAL A 78 5.92 0.72 10.15
C VAL A 78 7.36 0.79 9.66
N ARG A 79 7.90 -0.28 9.05
CA ARG A 79 9.26 -0.26 8.45
C ARG A 79 9.39 0.74 7.31
N LYS A 80 8.28 1.08 6.65
CA LYS A 80 8.20 2.13 5.63
C LYS A 80 7.87 3.51 6.20
N ASN A 81 7.87 3.65 7.53
CA ASN A 81 7.59 4.88 8.27
C ASN A 81 6.19 5.47 8.01
N ILE A 82 5.23 4.65 7.58
CA ILE A 82 3.85 5.09 7.34
C ILE A 82 3.08 5.18 8.67
N PHE A 83 3.28 4.20 9.56
CA PHE A 83 2.74 4.19 10.93
C PHE A 83 3.87 4.17 11.96
N THR A 84 3.58 4.55 13.20
CA THR A 84 4.53 4.43 14.31
C THR A 84 4.24 3.19 15.13
N VAL A 85 5.28 2.72 15.81
CA VAL A 85 5.18 1.66 16.80
C VAL A 85 5.70 2.17 18.14
N HIS A 86 4.97 1.86 19.21
CA HIS A 86 5.33 2.18 20.58
C HIS A 86 5.35 0.90 21.40
N HIS A 87 6.43 0.72 22.17
CA HIS A 87 6.57 -0.38 23.13
C HIS A 87 6.45 0.22 24.54
N PRO A 88 5.35 -0.04 25.26
CA PRO A 88 5.23 0.33 26.66
C PRO A 88 6.39 -0.26 27.46
N LEU A 89 6.89 0.49 28.44
CA LEU A 89 8.03 0.13 29.31
C LEU A 89 7.77 -1.05 30.26
N SER A 90 6.67 -1.78 30.08
CA SER A 90 6.31 -2.94 30.90
C SER A 90 6.90 -4.21 30.28
N ASP A 91 7.75 -4.90 31.05
CA ASP A 91 8.57 -6.08 30.74
C ASP A 91 7.83 -7.34 30.24
N SER A 92 6.60 -7.25 29.73
CA SER A 92 5.96 -8.38 29.06
C SER A 92 6.35 -8.40 27.59
N SER A 93 7.25 -9.32 27.24
CA SER A 93 7.66 -9.71 25.88
C SER A 93 6.53 -10.30 25.01
N SER A 94 5.27 -9.99 25.31
CA SER A 94 4.13 -10.33 24.49
C SER A 94 3.94 -9.29 23.38
N SER A 95 3.71 -9.74 22.15
CA SER A 95 3.34 -8.89 21.00
C SER A 95 2.09 -8.04 21.24
N GLU A 96 1.34 -8.36 22.31
CA GLU A 96 0.12 -7.69 22.75
C GLU A 96 0.39 -6.31 23.38
N SER A 97 1.63 -6.04 23.79
CA SER A 97 2.05 -4.72 24.27
C SER A 97 2.34 -3.73 23.14
N THR A 98 2.47 -4.19 21.89
CA THR A 98 2.85 -3.31 20.78
C THR A 98 1.70 -2.41 20.35
N LEU A 99 1.91 -1.10 20.48
CA LEU A 99 0.92 -0.08 20.12
C LEU A 99 1.29 0.57 18.79
N TYR A 100 0.28 0.84 17.95
CA TYR A 100 0.41 1.43 16.64
C TYR A 100 -0.24 2.81 16.62
N GLY A 101 0.50 3.80 16.13
CA GLY A 101 0.07 5.19 16.11
C GLY A 101 0.14 5.83 14.73
N LEU A 102 -0.51 6.99 14.60
CA LEU A 102 -0.44 7.83 13.42
C LEU A 102 0.77 8.76 13.46
N ASN A 103 1.29 9.11 12.29
CA ASN A 103 2.28 10.17 12.09
C ASN A 103 1.83 11.12 10.97
N HIS A 104 2.72 12.03 10.56
CA HIS A 104 2.43 12.99 9.49
C HIS A 104 2.16 12.33 8.13
N VAL A 105 2.63 11.10 7.89
CA VAL A 105 2.39 10.33 6.65
C VAL A 105 1.04 9.61 6.70
N SER A 106 0.77 8.82 7.74
CA SER A 106 -0.50 8.07 7.85
C SER A 106 -1.74 8.96 7.98
N ARG A 107 -1.59 10.23 8.37
CA ARG A 107 -2.70 11.20 8.36
C ARG A 107 -3.27 11.48 6.97
N TRP A 108 -2.49 11.30 5.91
CA TRP A 108 -2.98 11.42 4.52
C TRP A 108 -3.89 10.26 4.12
N LEU A 109 -4.00 9.22 4.95
CA LEU A 109 -4.85 8.04 4.71
C LEU A 109 -6.21 8.14 5.42
N LEU A 110 -6.48 9.22 6.15
CA LEU A 110 -7.76 9.44 6.82
C LEU A 110 -8.85 9.71 5.80
N HIS A 111 -9.96 8.98 5.88
CA HIS A 111 -11.13 9.21 5.04
C HIS A 111 -11.87 10.47 5.51
N GLY A 112 -12.45 11.21 4.55
CA GLY A 112 -13.25 12.40 4.84
C GLY A 112 -12.45 13.66 5.19
N SER A 113 -11.11 13.61 5.13
CA SER A 113 -10.26 14.81 5.10
C SER A 113 -10.20 15.37 3.68
N ASP A 114 -10.33 16.68 3.52
CA ASP A 114 -10.19 17.37 2.21
C ASP A 114 -8.83 17.12 1.54
N LEU A 115 -7.82 16.76 2.33
CA LEU A 115 -6.47 16.47 1.88
C LEU A 115 -6.17 14.97 1.82
N SER A 116 -7.17 14.08 1.84
CA SER A 116 -6.93 12.63 1.81
C SER A 116 -6.33 12.15 0.47
N LEU A 117 -5.28 11.33 0.53
CA LEU A 117 -4.72 10.63 -0.64
C LEU A 117 -5.35 9.25 -0.86
N THR A 118 -6.27 8.84 0.01
CA THR A 118 -6.96 7.56 -0.09
C THR A 118 -7.58 7.30 -1.47
N PRO A 119 -8.34 8.24 -2.09
CA PRO A 119 -8.91 8.02 -3.41
C PRO A 119 -7.83 7.74 -4.48
N MET A 120 -6.73 8.50 -4.45
CA MET A 120 -5.59 8.29 -5.36
C MET A 120 -4.94 6.93 -5.16
N ILE A 121 -4.74 6.47 -3.91
CA ILE A 121 -4.16 5.16 -3.63
C ILE A 121 -5.05 4.04 -4.17
N LEU A 122 -6.37 4.15 -4.01
CA LEU A 122 -7.31 3.16 -4.54
C LEU A 122 -7.34 3.17 -6.07
N MET A 123 -7.35 4.35 -6.69
CA MET A 123 -7.32 4.55 -8.14
C MET A 123 -6.06 3.95 -8.77
N GLU A 124 -4.87 4.35 -8.32
CA GLU A 124 -3.58 3.91 -8.88
C GLU A 124 -3.38 2.39 -8.80
N ASN A 125 -4.04 1.75 -7.84
CA ASN A 125 -3.98 0.31 -7.64
C ASN A 125 -5.26 -0.41 -8.08
N HIS A 126 -6.11 0.26 -8.86
CA HIS A 126 -7.28 -0.36 -9.49
C HIS A 126 -6.84 -1.23 -10.67
N PRO A 127 -7.43 -2.43 -10.88
CA PRO A 127 -7.06 -3.30 -12.00
C PRO A 127 -7.04 -2.62 -13.37
N TRP A 128 -7.99 -1.71 -13.62
CA TRP A 128 -8.04 -0.93 -14.87
C TRP A 128 -6.85 0.02 -15.07
N VAL A 129 -6.29 0.58 -13.99
CA VAL A 129 -5.14 1.50 -14.05
C VAL A 129 -3.81 0.74 -14.11
N VAL A 130 -3.74 -0.41 -13.44
CA VAL A 130 -2.53 -1.26 -13.41
C VAL A 130 -2.36 -2.08 -14.70
N ALA A 131 -3.45 -2.54 -15.31
CA ALA A 131 -3.39 -3.38 -16.53
C ALA A 131 -2.54 -2.77 -17.67
N PRO A 132 -2.67 -1.46 -18.00
CA PRO A 132 -1.81 -0.79 -18.98
C PRO A 132 -0.30 -0.90 -18.68
N TRP A 133 0.11 -0.95 -17.41
CA TRP A 133 1.54 -1.04 -17.05
C TRP A 133 2.18 -2.36 -17.51
N HIS A 134 1.38 -3.41 -17.69
CA HIS A 134 1.84 -4.68 -18.26
C HIS A 134 2.08 -4.61 -19.77
N CYS A 135 1.54 -3.60 -20.46
CA CYS A 135 1.66 -3.41 -21.91
C CYS A 135 2.87 -2.55 -22.32
N LEU A 136 3.65 -2.01 -21.36
CA LEU A 136 4.75 -1.08 -21.66
C LEU A 136 5.79 -1.65 -22.63
N SER A 137 6.20 -2.91 -22.45
CA SER A 137 7.18 -3.55 -23.33
C SER A 137 6.65 -3.71 -24.77
N THR A 138 5.35 -4.00 -24.92
CA THR A 138 4.67 -4.09 -26.22
C THR A 138 4.54 -2.71 -26.86
N CYS A 139 4.27 -1.66 -26.09
CA CYS A 139 4.22 -0.29 -26.59
C CYS A 139 5.55 0.14 -27.23
N VAL A 140 6.68 -0.20 -26.59
CA VAL A 140 8.00 0.10 -27.13
C VAL A 140 8.27 -0.66 -28.44
N LYS A 141 7.80 -1.91 -28.54
CA LYS A 141 8.02 -2.76 -29.72
C LYS A 141 7.17 -2.36 -30.92
N GLU A 142 5.91 -2.02 -30.68
CA GLU A 142 4.93 -1.87 -31.76
C GLU A 142 4.62 -0.41 -32.11
N GLY A 143 4.85 0.53 -31.19
CA GLY A 143 4.48 1.93 -31.35
C GLY A 143 2.97 2.13 -31.59
N GLY A 144 2.59 3.37 -31.92
CA GLY A 144 1.29 3.74 -32.50
C GLY A 144 0.06 3.73 -31.58
N THR A 145 -0.01 2.83 -30.60
CA THR A 145 -1.17 2.66 -29.70
C THR A 145 -0.77 2.83 -28.24
N SER A 146 -1.61 3.49 -27.45
CA SER A 146 -1.35 3.72 -26.03
C SER A 146 -1.36 2.40 -25.24
N ALA A 147 -0.64 2.36 -24.12
CA ALA A 147 -0.65 1.20 -23.23
C ALA A 147 -2.05 0.87 -22.72
N PHE A 148 -2.89 1.90 -22.56
CA PHE A 148 -4.28 1.75 -22.15
C PHE A 148 -5.11 1.04 -23.23
N GLU A 149 -4.98 1.49 -24.48
CA GLU A 149 -5.67 0.88 -25.62
C GLU A 149 -5.23 -0.57 -25.85
N LYS A 150 -3.94 -0.88 -25.66
CA LYS A 150 -3.46 -2.26 -25.74
C LYS A 150 -4.03 -3.16 -24.64
N ALA A 151 -4.25 -2.63 -23.43
CA ALA A 151 -4.79 -3.39 -22.31
C ALA A 151 -6.30 -3.60 -22.41
N HIS A 152 -7.04 -2.59 -22.87
CA HIS A 152 -8.51 -2.55 -22.80
C HIS A 152 -9.21 -2.56 -24.17
N GLY A 153 -8.45 -2.52 -25.26
CA GLY A 153 -8.95 -2.52 -26.64
C GLY A 153 -9.60 -1.20 -27.09
N ARG A 154 -9.54 -0.15 -26.26
CA ARG A 154 -10.12 1.18 -26.51
C ARG A 154 -9.31 2.27 -25.83
N ASP A 155 -9.41 3.49 -26.35
CA ASP A 155 -8.81 4.66 -25.70
C ASP A 155 -9.38 4.93 -24.30
N ALA A 156 -8.61 5.61 -23.46
CA ALA A 156 -8.97 5.91 -22.07
C ALA A 156 -10.24 6.76 -21.94
N TRP A 157 -10.47 7.73 -22.84
CA TRP A 157 -11.65 8.58 -22.80
C TRP A 157 -12.92 7.81 -23.16
N ASP A 158 -12.84 6.97 -24.20
CA ASP A 158 -13.94 6.09 -24.60
C ASP A 158 -14.27 5.09 -23.49
N PHE A 159 -13.26 4.50 -22.88
CA PHE A 159 -13.42 3.60 -21.74
C PHE A 159 -14.09 4.30 -20.55
N ALA A 160 -13.63 5.51 -20.19
CA ALA A 160 -14.20 6.29 -19.09
C ALA A 160 -15.66 6.69 -19.36
N SER A 161 -16.01 7.04 -20.61
CA SER A 161 -17.39 7.40 -20.97
C SER A 161 -18.38 6.26 -20.77
N GLN A 162 -17.92 5.01 -20.90
CA GLN A 162 -18.74 3.79 -20.81
C GLN A 162 -18.69 3.12 -19.43
N ASN A 163 -17.71 3.48 -18.59
CA ASN A 163 -17.52 2.89 -17.27
C ASN A 163 -17.60 3.98 -16.19
N PRO A 164 -18.81 4.26 -15.67
CA PRO A 164 -19.01 5.28 -14.62
C PRO A 164 -18.17 5.03 -13.37
N GLU A 165 -17.93 3.76 -13.02
CA GLU A 165 -17.06 3.37 -11.89
C GLU A 165 -15.60 3.82 -12.10
N PHE A 166 -15.08 3.65 -13.32
CA PHE A 166 -13.75 4.14 -13.66
C PHE A 166 -13.75 5.66 -13.62
N ASN A 167 -14.71 6.30 -14.28
CA ASN A 167 -14.83 7.74 -14.37
C ASN A 167 -14.94 8.43 -12.99
N ASN A 168 -15.60 7.79 -12.03
CA ASN A 168 -15.70 8.28 -10.65
C ASN A 168 -14.44 8.00 -9.83
N SER A 169 -13.61 7.04 -10.26
CA SER A 169 -12.32 6.74 -9.63
C SER A 169 -11.19 7.64 -10.12
N VAL A 170 -11.32 8.26 -11.30
CA VAL A 170 -10.31 9.19 -11.89
C VAL A 170 -10.67 10.68 -11.75
N LYS A 171 -11.81 10.99 -11.13
CA LYS A 171 -12.25 12.38 -10.82
C LYS A 171 -11.86 12.77 -9.42
#